data_AF-A0A967F7L7-F1
#
_entry.id   AF-A0A967F7L7-F1
#
_cell.length_a   1.000
_cell.length_b   1.000
_cell.length_c   1.000
_cell.angle_alpha   90.00
_cell.angle_beta   90.00
_cell.angle_gamma   90.00
#
_symmetry.space_group_name_H-M   'P 1'
#
loop_
_entity.id
_entity.type
_entity.pdbx_description
1 polymer ?
#
loop_
_entity_poly.entity_id
_entity_poly.type
_entity_poly.pdbx_seq_one_letter_code
_entity_poly.pdbx_strand_id
1 'polypeptide(L)'
;SVHGMGGLLGLLLVPVTNPDATILGQLAGAATILVWVFVVSTIAWLALRLTVGIRVDAEEEYEGLDIGECGLEAYPEFVKS
;
A
#
# COMPACT_ATOMS: atom_id res chain seq x y z
N SER A 1 0.33 8.00 1.52
CA SER A 1 1.30 9.11 1.41
C SER A 1 2.51 8.94 2.32
N VAL A 2 2.32 8.66 3.62
CA VAL A 2 3.41 8.56 4.62
C VAL A 2 4.58 7.64 4.25
N HIS A 3 4.33 6.46 3.67
CA HIS A 3 5.41 5.54 3.30
C HIS A 3 6.06 5.88 1.95
N GLY A 4 5.25 6.05 0.88
CA GLY A 4 5.78 6.33 -0.46
C GLY A 4 6.45 7.71 -0.57
N MET A 5 5.73 8.77 -0.22
CA MET A 5 6.26 10.14 -0.28
C MET A 5 7.25 10.40 0.84
N GLY A 6 6.97 9.93 2.06
CA GLY A 6 7.90 10.08 3.19
C GLY A 6 9.21 9.33 2.97
N GLY A 7 9.15 8.13 2.38
CA GLY A 7 10.34 7.37 2.00
C GLY A 7 11.16 8.07 0.91
N LEU A 8 10.49 8.62 -0.12
CA LEU A 8 11.18 9.39 -1.16
C LEU A 8 11.86 10.65 -0.61
N LEU A 9 11.16 11.41 0.23
CA LEU A 9 11.75 12.57 0.91
C LEU A 9 12.96 12.14 1.76
N GLY A 10 12.85 11.04 2.49
CA GLY A 10 13.94 10.47 3.28
C GLY A 10 15.17 10.17 2.44
N LEU A 11 15.01 9.48 1.29
CA LEU A 11 16.11 9.18 0.36
C LEU A 11 16.79 10.47 -0.16
N LEU A 12 16.00 11.48 -0.52
CA LEU A 12 16.53 12.75 -1.03
C LEU A 12 17.31 13.56 0.02
N LEU A 13 17.03 13.33 1.31
CA LEU A 13 17.74 13.98 2.42
C LEU A 13 19.01 13.22 2.86
N VAL A 14 19.23 11.98 2.42
CA VAL A 14 20.44 11.20 2.79
C VAL A 14 21.75 11.96 2.48
N PRO A 15 21.91 12.66 1.35
CA PRO A 15 23.14 13.41 1.06
C PRO A 15 23.38 14.62 1.99
N VAL A 16 22.38 15.05 2.76
CA VAL A 16 22.54 16.13 3.75
C VAL A 16 23.34 15.66 4.97
N THR A 17 23.24 14.38 5.32
CA THR A 17 23.88 13.80 6.51
C THR A 17 24.98 12.80 6.19
N ASN A 18 25.11 12.37 4.92
CA ASN A 18 26.14 11.46 4.45
C ASN A 18 26.84 12.01 3.19
N PRO A 19 28.10 12.47 3.29
CA PRO A 19 28.83 13.06 2.16
C PRO A 19 29.20 12.05 1.07
N ASP A 20 29.18 10.74 1.35
CA ASP A 20 29.44 9.70 0.35
C ASP A 20 28.21 9.41 -0.52
N ALA A 21 27.02 9.87 -0.10
CA ALA A 21 25.79 9.67 -0.84
C ALA A 21 25.60 10.74 -1.93
N THR A 22 25.18 10.32 -3.12
CA THR A 22 24.87 11.23 -4.22
C THR A 22 23.38 11.29 -4.49
N ILE A 23 22.87 12.47 -4.85
CA ILE A 23 21.45 12.64 -5.22
C ILE A 23 21.06 11.73 -6.39
N LEU A 24 21.93 11.59 -7.39
CA LEU A 24 21.69 10.67 -8.52
C LEU A 24 21.60 9.21 -8.07
N GLY A 25 22.45 8.78 -7.14
CA GLY A 25 22.37 7.44 -6.56
C GLY A 25 21.05 7.19 -5.82
N GLN A 26 20.59 8.17 -5.03
CA GLN A 26 19.31 8.09 -4.32
C GLN A 26 18.12 8.03 -5.28
N LEU A 27 18.13 8.84 -6.35
CA LEU A 27 17.09 8.80 -7.39
C LEU A 27 17.09 7.48 -8.16
N ALA A 28 18.26 6.95 -8.52
CA ALA A 28 18.36 5.65 -9.17
C ALA A 28 17.83 4.51 -8.28
N GLY A 29 18.16 4.54 -6.99
CA GLY A 29 17.62 3.60 -6.01
C GLY A 29 16.10 3.72 -5.86
N ALA A 30 15.58 4.94 -5.74
CA ALA A 30 14.14 5.21 -5.66
C ALA A 30 13.39 4.68 -6.89
N ALA A 31 13.90 4.97 -8.10
CA ALA A 31 13.33 4.47 -9.34
C ALA A 31 13.36 2.94 -9.42
N THR A 32 14.47 2.32 -9.00
CA THR A 32 14.62 0.86 -8.96
C THR A 32 13.56 0.23 -8.05
N ILE A 33 13.42 0.74 -6.82
CA ILE A 33 12.43 0.24 -5.85
C ILE A 33 11.01 0.43 -6.39
N LEU A 34 10.69 1.62 -6.91
CA LEU A 34 9.36 1.93 -7.43
C LEU A 34 8.98 0.99 -8.56
N VAL A 35 9.83 0.85 -9.58
CA VAL A 35 9.57 0.00 -10.75
C VAL A 35 9.47 -1.46 -10.34
N TRP A 36 10.42 -1.95 -9.53
CA TRP A 36 10.44 -3.35 -9.10
C TRP A 36 9.18 -3.71 -8.30
N VAL A 37 8.88 -2.94 -7.25
CA VAL A 37 7.73 -3.22 -6.39
C VAL A 37 6.43 -3.07 -7.17
N PHE A 38 6.28 -2.01 -7.98
CA PHE A 38 5.06 -1.83 -8.76
C PHE A 38 4.83 -3.01 -9.71
N VAL A 39 5.83 -3.41 -10.51
CA VAL A 39 5.68 -4.50 -11.48
C VAL A 39 5.40 -5.83 -10.77
N VAL A 40 6.20 -6.20 -9.77
CA VAL A 40 6.05 -7.49 -9.08
C VAL A 40 4.73 -7.56 -8.31
N SER A 41 4.36 -6.48 -7.60
CA SER A 41 3.07 -6.43 -6.90
C SER A 41 1.90 -6.47 -7.88
N THR A 42 1.94 -5.75 -9.00
CA THR A 42 0.88 -5.82 -10.00
C THR A 42 0.72 -7.23 -10.54
N ILE A 43 1.82 -7.93 -10.85
CA ILE A 43 1.76 -9.33 -11.30
C ILE A 43 1.15 -10.21 -10.21
N ALA A 44 1.61 -10.09 -8.96
CA ALA A 44 1.10 -10.89 -7.84
C ALA A 44 -0.40 -10.67 -7.61
N TRP A 45 -0.85 -9.42 -7.55
CA TRP A 45 -2.26 -9.08 -7.33
C TRP A 45 -3.15 -9.52 -8.50
N LEU A 46 -2.68 -9.41 -9.75
CA LEU A 46 -3.40 -9.92 -10.90
C LEU A 46 -3.50 -11.45 -10.88
N ALA A 47 -2.43 -12.15 -10.53
CA ALA A 47 -2.44 -13.60 -10.40
C ALA A 47 -3.47 -14.05 -9.34
N LEU A 48 -3.47 -13.42 -8.16
CA LEU A 48 -4.45 -13.71 -7.11
C LEU A 48 -5.88 -13.40 -7.56
N ARG A 49 -6.09 -12.25 -8.19
CA ARG A 49 -7.41 -11.87 -8.74
C ARG A 49 -7.96 -12.90 -9.73
N LEU A 50 -7.11 -13.46 -10.59
CA LEU A 50 -7.52 -14.42 -11.61
C LEU A 50 -7.71 -15.85 -11.08
N THR A 51 -7.17 -16.16 -9.90
CA THR A 51 -7.17 -17.53 -9.36
C THR A 51 -8.16 -17.71 -8.21
N VAL A 52 -8.02 -16.93 -7.15
CA VAL A 52 -8.82 -17.07 -5.92
C VAL A 52 -9.74 -15.87 -5.67
N GLY A 53 -9.50 -14.74 -6.34
CA GLY A 53 -10.17 -13.47 -6.02
C GLY A 53 -9.53 -12.77 -4.83
N ILE A 54 -9.59 -11.44 -4.81
CA ILE A 54 -8.96 -10.62 -3.75
C ILE A 54 -9.86 -9.48 -3.23
N ARG A 55 -11.10 -9.41 -3.72
CA ARG A 55 -12.12 -8.46 -3.30
C ARG A 55 -13.44 -9.20 -3.20
N VAL A 56 -14.21 -8.85 -2.19
CA VAL A 56 -15.62 -9.24 -2.04
C VAL A 56 -16.46 -8.59 -3.15
N ASP A 57 -17.71 -9.02 -3.30
CA ASP A 57 -18.63 -8.37 -4.23
C ASP A 57 -19.04 -6.97 -3.75
N ALA A 58 -19.70 -6.21 -4.64
CA ALA A 58 -20.03 -4.82 -4.37
C ALA A 58 -21.11 -4.64 -3.29
N GLU A 59 -21.93 -5.66 -3.03
CA GLU A 59 -22.96 -5.63 -1.98
C GLU A 59 -22.28 -5.83 -0.62
N GLU A 60 -21.43 -6.84 -0.49
CA GLU A 60 -20.66 -7.09 0.73
C GLU A 60 -19.66 -5.96 1.05
N GLU A 61 -19.03 -5.34 0.03
CA GLU A 61 -18.21 -4.14 0.22
C GLU A 61 -19.01 -2.94 0.75
N TYR A 62 -20.30 -2.85 0.38
CA TYR A 62 -21.18 -1.77 0.82
C TYR A 62 -21.72 -1.99 2.24
N GLU A 63 -22.09 -3.22 2.58
CA GLU A 63 -22.56 -3.59 3.93
C GLU A 63 -21.44 -3.58 4.97
N GLY A 64 -20.21 -3.87 4.54
CA GLY A 64 -19.02 -3.88 5.38
C GLY A 64 -18.60 -5.29 5.81
N LEU A 65 -17.31 -5.57 5.71
CA LEU A 65 -16.77 -6.92 5.93
C LEU A 65 -16.91 -7.42 7.38
N ASP A 66 -17.06 -6.54 8.37
CA ASP A 66 -17.23 -6.99 9.76
C ASP A 66 -18.51 -7.83 9.93
N ILE A 67 -19.57 -7.52 9.19
CA ILE A 67 -20.81 -8.29 9.21
C ILE A 67 -20.61 -9.67 8.58
N GLY A 68 -20.01 -9.72 7.40
CA GLY A 68 -19.78 -10.96 6.63
C GLY A 68 -18.70 -11.86 7.22
N GLU A 69 -17.57 -11.30 7.65
CA GLU A 69 -16.39 -12.03 8.12
C GLU A 69 -16.38 -12.25 9.63
N CYS A 70 -16.82 -11.26 10.41
CA CYS A 70 -16.77 -11.30 11.88
C CYS A 70 -18.14 -11.58 12.53
N GLY A 71 -19.25 -11.49 11.78
CA GLY A 71 -20.61 -11.69 12.31
C GLY A 71 -21.06 -10.59 13.28
N LEU A 72 -20.42 -9.43 13.25
CA LEU A 72 -20.67 -8.31 14.16
C LEU A 72 -20.48 -6.97 13.45
N GLU A 73 -21.16 -5.94 13.93
CA GLU A 73 -20.89 -4.56 13.49
C GLU A 73 -19.73 -4.00 14.31
N ALA A 74 -18.75 -3.34 13.67
CA ALA A 74 -17.69 -2.68 14.41
C ALA A 74 -18.21 -1.43 15.12
N TYR A 75 -18.01 -1.39 16.44
CA TYR A 75 -18.39 -0.28 17.31
C TYR A 75 -19.88 0.12 17.27
N PRO A 76 -20.81 -0.82 17.55
CA PRO A 76 -22.26 -0.59 17.46
C PRO A 76 -22.74 0.56 18.36
N GLU A 77 -21.97 0.92 19.39
CA GLU A 77 -22.20 2.05 20.29
C GLU A 77 -22.10 3.43 19.63
N PHE A 78 -21.50 3.56 18.43
CA PHE A 78 -21.40 4.84 17.70
C PHE A 78 -22.34 4.96 16.50
N VAL A 79 -23.04 3.89 16.13
CA VAL A 79 -23.88 3.83 14.92
C VAL A 79 -25.38 3.94 15.23
N LYS A 80 -25.80 3.51 16.43
CA LYS A 80 -27.21 3.55 16.84
C LYS A 80 -27.61 4.92 17.40
N SER A 81 -28.33 5.69 16.59
CA SER A 81 -29.32 6.69 17.04
C SER A 81 -30.73 6.14 16.87
#